data_AF-A0A9E1UFM8-F1
#
_entry.id   AF-A0A9E1UFM8-F1
#
_cell.length_a   1.000
_cell.length_b   1.000
_cell.length_c   1.000
_cell.angle_alpha   90.00
_cell.angle_beta   90.00
_cell.angle_gamma   90.00
#
_symmetry.space_group_name_H-M   'P 1'
#
loop_
_entity.id
_entity.type
_entity.pdbx_description
1 polymer ?
#
loop_
_entity_poly.entity_id
_entity_poly.type
_entity_poly.pdbx_seq_one_letter_code
_entity_poly.pdbx_strand_id
1 'polypeptide(L)'
;MEEIIQKLKQKLEEVDSLAQEPAYSAKYKIWNTSVERLLKKCLDEEMIKIFTGVLVISSYASSVRAHQMYINHLDKKQDALKNLIDMLESDYEQPVVNEKEKEEIPDIKRKRKTTLGFNTGLFKGSIEEERDLQ
;
A
#
# COMPACT_ATOMS: atom_id res chain seq x y z
N MET A 1 -1.24 19.64 9.96
CA MET A 1 -1.24 18.81 8.73
C MET A 1 -0.50 19.52 7.62
N GLU A 2 -0.83 20.79 7.34
CA GLU A 2 -0.12 21.66 6.37
C GLU A 2 1.41 21.74 6.59
N GLU A 3 1.88 21.89 7.84
CA GLU A 3 3.31 21.86 8.17
C GLU A 3 4.00 20.54 7.79
N ILE A 4 3.28 19.40 7.84
CA ILE A 4 3.80 18.09 7.46
C ILE A 4 3.92 18.01 5.94
N ILE A 5 2.90 18.48 5.21
CA ILE A 5 2.88 18.52 3.74
C ILE A 5 4.04 19.38 3.23
N GLN A 6 4.27 20.57 3.81
CA GLN A 6 5.42 21.42 3.45
C GLN A 6 6.76 20.71 3.69
N LYS A 7 6.92 19.99 4.82
CA LYS A 7 8.13 19.20 5.10
C LYS A 7 8.30 18.04 4.13
N LEU A 8 7.22 17.39 3.69
CA LEU A 8 7.27 16.33 2.68
C LEU A 8 7.65 16.90 1.29
N LYS A 9 7.17 18.09 0.93
CA LYS A 9 7.57 18.80 -0.30
C LYS A 9 9.04 19.19 -0.28
N GLN A 10 9.56 19.71 0.85
CA GLN A 10 11.00 19.94 1.01
C GLN A 10 11.82 18.66 0.84
N LYS A 11 11.33 17.53 1.37
CA LYS A 11 11.98 16.23 1.19
C LYS A 11 11.96 15.75 -0.27
N LEU A 12 10.97 16.13 -1.09
CA LEU A 12 10.98 15.83 -2.53
C LEU A 12 12.10 16.56 -3.28
N GLU A 13 12.41 17.80 -2.89
CA GLU A 13 13.51 18.58 -3.51
C GLU A 13 14.89 17.98 -3.19
N GLU A 14 15.03 17.33 -2.03
CA GLU A 14 16.27 16.65 -1.63
C GLU A 14 16.60 15.41 -2.50
N VAL A 15 15.63 14.88 -3.25
CA VAL A 15 15.78 13.68 -4.07
C VAL A 15 16.83 13.86 -5.18
N ASP A 16 16.88 15.02 -5.82
CA ASP A 16 17.85 15.31 -6.88
C ASP A 16 19.29 15.25 -6.35
N SER A 17 19.50 15.69 -5.12
CA SER A 17 20.80 15.58 -4.45
C SER A 17 21.16 14.13 -4.12
N LEU A 18 20.17 13.29 -3.80
CA LEU A 18 20.37 11.86 -3.50
C LEU A 18 20.70 11.04 -4.75
N ALA A 19 20.25 11.46 -5.93
CA ALA A 19 20.58 10.81 -7.20
C ALA A 19 22.07 10.93 -7.56
N GLN A 20 22.74 12.00 -7.12
CA GLN A 20 24.17 12.23 -7.33
C GLN A 20 25.06 11.38 -6.40
N GLU A 21 24.48 10.82 -5.34
CA GLU A 21 25.20 10.04 -4.35
C GLU A 21 25.30 8.57 -4.77
N PRO A 22 26.32 7.83 -4.30
CA PRO A 22 26.38 6.39 -4.48
C PRO A 22 25.16 5.71 -3.83
N ALA A 23 24.77 4.56 -4.40
CA ALA A 23 23.66 3.77 -3.89
C ALA A 23 23.85 3.45 -2.40
N TYR A 24 22.78 3.56 -1.60
CA TYR A 24 22.78 3.31 -0.16
C TYR A 24 23.68 4.23 0.68
N SER A 25 23.86 5.48 0.25
CA SER A 25 24.51 6.51 1.06
C SER A 25 23.81 6.71 2.41
N ALA A 26 24.56 7.18 3.42
CA ALA A 26 23.99 7.55 4.71
C ALA A 26 22.89 8.62 4.56
N LYS A 27 23.03 9.51 3.57
CA LYS A 27 22.02 10.53 3.22
C LYS A 27 20.70 9.89 2.81
N TYR A 28 20.72 8.89 1.92
CA TYR A 28 19.51 8.16 1.53
C TYR A 28 18.81 7.52 2.73
N LYS A 29 19.57 6.86 3.62
CA LYS A 29 18.99 6.22 4.81
C LYS A 29 18.31 7.23 5.74
N ILE A 30 18.96 8.37 5.97
CA ILE A 30 18.41 9.47 6.78
C ILE A 30 17.14 10.02 6.12
N TRP A 31 17.18 10.26 4.80
CA TRP A 31 16.04 10.74 4.05
C TRP A 31 14.84 9.78 4.13
N ASN A 32 15.04 8.49 3.82
CA ASN A 32 13.97 7.49 3.83
C ASN A 32 13.36 7.35 5.24
N THR A 33 14.19 7.34 6.28
CA THR A 33 13.72 7.31 7.69
C THR A 33 12.93 8.56 8.05
N SER A 34 13.38 9.73 7.59
CA SER A 34 12.69 10.99 7.85
C SER A 34 11.32 11.05 7.17
N VAL A 35 11.24 10.65 5.90
CA VAL A 35 9.98 10.60 5.16
C VAL A 35 9.01 9.62 5.81
N GLU A 36 9.46 8.41 6.16
CA GLU A 36 8.63 7.42 6.85
C GLU A 36 8.07 7.95 8.17
N ARG A 37 8.89 8.65 8.98
CA ARG A 37 8.43 9.27 10.23
C ARG A 37 7.42 10.40 10.01
N LEU A 38 7.53 11.16 8.92
CA LEU A 38 6.57 12.20 8.59
C LEU A 38 5.24 11.59 8.14
N LEU A 39 5.28 10.57 7.27
CA LEU A 39 4.09 9.86 6.82
C LEU A 39 3.36 9.16 7.97
N LYS A 40 4.08 8.58 8.94
CA LYS A 40 3.51 8.01 10.19
C LYS A 40 2.67 8.97 11.02
N LYS A 41 2.82 10.28 10.83
CA LYS A 41 2.04 11.28 11.57
C LYS A 41 0.71 11.63 10.90
N CYS A 42 0.54 11.26 9.63
CA CYS A 42 -0.62 11.68 8.84
C CYS A 42 -1.31 10.55 8.07
N LEU A 43 -0.70 9.36 8.00
CA LEU A 43 -1.24 8.21 7.26
C LEU A 43 -1.24 6.95 8.13
N ASP A 44 -2.15 6.04 7.80
CA ASP A 44 -2.22 4.70 8.41
C ASP A 44 -1.07 3.80 7.94
N GLU A 45 -0.78 2.76 8.72
CA GLU A 45 0.30 1.81 8.43
C GLU A 45 0.17 1.14 7.05
N GLU A 46 -1.04 0.92 6.55
CA GLU A 46 -1.26 0.36 5.21
C GLU A 46 -0.80 1.28 4.09
N MET A 47 -1.07 2.59 4.22
CA MET A 47 -0.61 3.59 3.26
C MET A 47 0.91 3.78 3.32
N ILE A 48 1.50 3.66 4.51
CA ILE A 48 2.95 3.72 4.70
C ILE A 48 3.64 2.50 4.08
N LYS A 49 2.97 1.34 4.03
CA LYS A 49 3.45 0.16 3.31
C LYS A 49 3.56 0.40 1.81
N ILE A 50 2.78 1.31 1.22
CA ILE A 50 2.94 1.68 -0.19
C ILE A 50 4.30 2.34 -0.41
N PHE A 51 4.70 3.27 0.46
CA PHE A 51 6.00 3.94 0.38
C PHE A 51 7.16 3.02 0.76
N THR A 52 7.04 2.27 1.86
CA THR A 52 8.10 1.39 2.38
C THR A 52 8.26 0.10 1.56
N GLY A 53 7.18 -0.37 0.92
CA GLY A 53 7.12 -1.56 0.07
C GLY A 53 7.69 -1.36 -1.33
N VAL A 54 7.98 -0.11 -1.75
CA VAL A 54 8.90 0.11 -2.86
C VAL A 54 10.26 -0.47 -2.42
N LEU A 55 10.57 -1.65 -2.96
CA LEU A 55 11.61 -2.61 -2.54
C LEU A 55 13.03 -2.03 -2.44
N VAL A 56 13.75 -2.41 -1.38
CA VAL A 56 15.21 -2.29 -1.26
C VAL A 56 15.87 -3.33 -2.18
N ILE A 57 16.66 -2.88 -3.15
CA ILE A 57 17.47 -3.78 -3.99
C ILE A 57 18.57 -4.39 -3.13
N SER A 58 18.45 -5.69 -2.81
CA SER A 58 19.54 -6.40 -2.16
C SER A 58 20.76 -6.46 -3.08
N SER A 59 21.91 -6.14 -2.49
CA SER A 59 23.28 -6.36 -2.94
C SER A 59 24.01 -5.16 -3.59
N TYR A 60 25.04 -4.76 -2.86
CA TYR A 60 26.29 -4.18 -3.31
C TYR A 60 26.67 -4.66 -4.71
N ALA A 61 26.49 -3.82 -5.71
CA ALA A 61 27.31 -3.92 -6.89
C ALA A 61 27.84 -2.52 -7.20
N SER A 62 29.15 -2.38 -7.19
CA SER A 62 29.90 -1.21 -7.65
C SER A 62 29.80 -1.01 -9.18
N SER A 63 28.67 -1.40 -9.77
CA SER A 63 28.45 -1.41 -11.21
C SER A 63 27.51 -0.28 -11.63
N VAL A 64 27.71 0.24 -12.84
CA VAL A 64 26.82 1.21 -13.49
C VAL A 64 25.36 0.73 -13.46
N ARG A 65 25.13 -0.58 -13.64
CA ARG A 65 23.80 -1.19 -13.59
C ARG A 65 23.13 -1.08 -12.23
N ALA A 66 23.88 -1.21 -11.14
CA ALA A 66 23.33 -1.10 -9.80
C ALA A 66 23.03 0.35 -9.43
N HIS A 67 23.87 1.29 -9.88
CA HIS A 67 23.56 2.71 -9.75
C HIS A 67 22.32 3.10 -10.57
N GLN A 68 22.16 2.58 -11.79
CA GLN A 68 20.94 2.78 -12.58
C GLN A 68 19.69 2.21 -11.89
N MET A 69 19.80 1.02 -11.29
CA MET A 69 18.70 0.43 -10.53
C MET A 69 18.36 1.24 -9.27
N TYR A 70 19.37 1.83 -8.62
CA TYR A 70 19.19 2.75 -7.50
C TYR A 70 18.45 4.03 -7.94
N ILE A 71 18.84 4.66 -9.05
CA ILE A 71 18.14 5.84 -9.60
C ILE A 71 16.69 5.47 -9.91
N ASN A 72 16.45 4.39 -10.65
CA ASN A 72 15.09 3.94 -10.96
C ASN A 72 14.24 3.65 -9.70
N HIS A 73 14.88 3.23 -8.61
CA HIS A 73 14.22 3.02 -7.33
C HIS A 73 13.90 4.33 -6.62
N LEU A 74 14.83 5.29 -6.65
CA LEU A 74 14.66 6.63 -6.15
C LEU A 74 13.48 7.33 -6.86
N ASP A 75 13.37 7.21 -8.18
CA ASP A 75 12.28 7.76 -8.98
C ASP A 75 10.92 7.17 -8.53
N LYS A 76 10.83 5.85 -8.38
CA LYS A 76 9.61 5.20 -7.88
C LYS A 76 9.23 5.64 -6.46
N LYS A 77 10.22 5.87 -5.59
CA LYS A 77 10.00 6.42 -4.24
C LYS A 77 9.51 7.86 -4.31
N GLN A 78 10.05 8.66 -5.22
CA GLN A 78 9.63 10.03 -5.45
C GLN A 78 8.18 10.09 -5.95
N ASP A 79 7.81 9.25 -6.92
CA ASP A 79 6.44 9.17 -7.44
C ASP A 79 5.46 8.70 -6.37
N ALA A 80 5.82 7.69 -5.58
CA ALA A 80 5.00 7.24 -4.46
C ALA A 80 4.81 8.37 -3.43
N LEU A 81 5.85 9.13 -3.12
CA LEU A 81 5.77 10.26 -2.20
C LEU A 81 4.89 11.39 -2.76
N LYS A 82 4.99 11.71 -4.05
CA LYS A 82 4.10 12.68 -4.73
C LYS A 82 2.64 12.26 -4.61
N ASN A 83 2.31 11.02 -4.97
CA ASN A 83 0.95 10.51 -4.85
C ASN A 83 0.39 10.58 -3.42
N LEU A 84 1.24 10.30 -2.41
CA LEU A 84 0.83 10.42 -1.01
C LEU A 84 0.62 11.88 -0.58
N ILE A 85 1.43 12.82 -1.09
CA ILE A 85 1.25 14.24 -0.84
C ILE A 85 -0.04 14.73 -1.50
N ASP A 86 -0.27 14.38 -2.77
CA ASP A 86 -1.47 14.77 -3.51
C ASP A 86 -2.75 14.25 -2.82
N MET A 87 -2.72 13.03 -2.27
CA MET A 87 -3.81 12.50 -1.47
C MET A 87 -4.04 13.32 -0.18
N LEU A 88 -2.97 13.67 0.54
CA LEU A 88 -3.06 14.51 1.74
C LEU A 88 -3.57 15.93 1.44
N GLU A 89 -3.24 16.47 0.26
CA GLU A 89 -3.75 17.76 -0.21
C GLU A 89 -5.21 17.68 -0.64
N SER A 90 -5.61 16.59 -1.32
CA SER A 90 -7.02 16.36 -1.68
C SER A 90 -7.92 16.16 -0.48
N ASP A 91 -7.46 15.49 0.57
CA ASP A 91 -8.20 15.34 1.83
C ASP A 91 -8.32 16.68 2.58
N TYR A 92 -7.40 17.61 2.35
CA TYR A 92 -7.42 18.97 2.88
C TYR A 92 -8.35 19.90 2.08
N GLU A 93 -8.42 19.73 0.76
CA GLU A 93 -9.23 20.57 -0.13
C GLU A 93 -10.71 20.18 -0.20
N GLN A 94 -11.13 19.07 0.42
CA GLN A 94 -12.55 18.77 0.56
C GLN A 94 -13.23 19.91 1.33
N PRO A 95 -14.13 20.70 0.71
CA PRO A 95 -14.98 21.59 1.47
C PRO A 95 -15.76 20.70 2.45
N VAL A 96 -15.84 21.12 3.71
CA VAL A 96 -16.82 20.59 4.65
C VAL A 96 -18.19 20.83 4.02
N VAL A 97 -18.68 19.85 3.25
CA VAL A 97 -20.03 19.88 2.72
C VAL A 97 -20.90 19.77 3.94
N ASN A 98 -21.49 20.91 4.31
CA ASN A 98 -22.49 21.04 5.35
C ASN A 98 -23.42 19.83 5.31
N GLU A 99 -23.51 19.12 6.43
CA GLU A 99 -24.56 18.16 6.72
C GLU A 99 -25.91 18.85 6.52
N LYS A 100 -26.53 18.65 5.35
CA LYS A 100 -27.95 18.78 5.05
C LYS A 100 -28.13 18.51 3.56
N GLU A 101 -28.27 17.24 3.23
CA GLU A 101 -29.50 16.77 2.59
C GLU A 101 -29.52 15.24 2.57
N LYS A 102 -30.68 14.73 2.98
CA LYS A 102 -31.02 13.32 3.09
C LYS A 102 -31.03 12.71 1.69
N GLU A 103 -30.52 11.50 1.55
CA GLU A 103 -31.19 10.48 0.74
C GLU A 103 -31.06 9.13 1.44
N GLU A 104 -32.23 8.59 1.81
CA GLU A 104 -32.41 7.27 2.41
C GLU A 104 -31.88 6.20 1.44
N ILE A 105 -30.93 5.39 1.90
CA ILE A 105 -30.51 4.19 1.17
C ILE A 105 -31.66 3.18 1.28
N PRO A 106 -32.29 2.72 0.19
CA PRO A 106 -33.26 1.64 0.28
C PRO A 106 -32.56 0.33 0.68
N ASP A 107 -33.17 -0.32 1.66
CA ASP A 107 -32.75 -1.55 2.33
C ASP A 107 -32.60 -2.73 1.34
N ILE A 108 -31.39 -2.98 0.85
CA ILE A 108 -31.10 -4.12 -0.04
C ILE A 108 -30.99 -5.39 0.82
N LYS A 109 -32.13 -6.08 0.94
CA LYS A 109 -32.24 -7.44 1.49
C LYS A 109 -31.22 -8.38 0.84
N ARG A 110 -30.24 -8.83 1.63
CA ARG A 110 -29.31 -9.92 1.30
C ARG A 110 -30.07 -11.20 0.94
N LYS A 111 -30.04 -11.62 -0.33
CA LYS A 111 -30.37 -13.00 -0.72
C LYS A 111 -29.07 -13.80 -0.83
N ARG A 112 -28.81 -14.67 0.15
CA ARG A 112 -27.79 -15.72 0.05
C ARG A 112 -28.22 -16.69 -1.06
N LYS A 113 -27.45 -16.79 -2.16
CA LYS A 113 -27.55 -17.93 -3.06
C LYS A 113 -26.69 -19.06 -2.49
N THR A 114 -27.34 -19.98 -1.80
CA THR A 114 -26.82 -21.34 -1.55
C THR A 114 -26.86 -22.09 -2.88
N THR A 115 -25.71 -22.43 -3.44
CA THR A 115 -25.64 -23.36 -4.59
C THR A 115 -25.47 -24.76 -4.02
N LEU A 116 -26.55 -25.52 -4.07
CA LEU A 116 -26.62 -26.93 -3.70
C LEU A 116 -26.50 -27.76 -4.98
N GLY A 117 -25.55 -28.70 -5.02
CA GLY A 117 -25.55 -29.84 -5.94
C GLY A 117 -24.65 -29.75 -7.17
N PHE A 118 -23.51 -30.43 -7.13
CA PHE A 118 -22.96 -31.14 -8.30
C PHE A 118 -22.95 -32.63 -7.96
N ASN A 119 -23.77 -33.38 -8.69
CA ASN A 119 -23.95 -34.82 -8.56
C ASN A 119 -23.56 -35.46 -9.89
N THR A 120 -22.36 -36.04 -9.97
CA THR A 120 -21.89 -37.09 -10.91
C THR A 120 -20.48 -37.46 -10.41
N GLY A 121 -20.05 -38.69 -10.16
CA GLY A 121 -20.51 -40.05 -10.33
C GLY A 121 -19.25 -40.93 -10.15
N LEU A 122 -19.41 -42.21 -9.84
CA LEU A 122 -18.37 -43.24 -9.66
C LEU A 122 -17.56 -43.19 -8.36
N PHE A 123 -17.95 -44.00 -7.38
CA PHE A 123 -17.13 -45.14 -6.95
C PHE A 123 -18.04 -46.21 -6.34
N LYS A 124 -17.97 -47.43 -6.91
CA LYS A 124 -18.59 -48.65 -6.39
C LYS A 124 -17.88 -49.07 -5.10
N GLY A 125 -18.64 -49.43 -4.08
CA GLY A 125 -18.11 -50.06 -2.87
C GLY A 125 -19.25 -50.35 -1.89
N SER A 126 -19.97 -51.44 -2.13
CA SER A 126 -20.90 -52.02 -1.16
C SER A 126 -20.09 -52.67 -0.04
N ILE A 127 -20.25 -52.23 1.20
CA ILE A 127 -19.96 -53.04 2.39
C ILE A 127 -21.09 -52.76 3.40
N GLU A 128 -21.96 -53.76 3.56
CA GLU A 128 -22.77 -53.95 4.76
C GLU A 128 -21.83 -54.41 5.88
N GLU A 129 -21.90 -53.77 7.04
CA GLU A 129 -21.67 -54.49 8.30
C GLU A 129 -22.57 -53.86 9.36
N GLU A 130 -23.68 -54.55 9.63
CA GLU A 130 -24.49 -54.42 10.83
C GLU A 130 -23.61 -54.58 12.06
N ARG A 131 -23.75 -53.70 13.07
CA ARG A 131 -23.71 -54.13 14.48
C ARG A 131 -24.63 -53.26 15.33
N ASP A 132 -25.51 -53.97 16.04
CA ASP A 132 -26.47 -53.49 17.02
C ASP A 132 -25.83 -52.68 18.17
N LEU A 133 -26.55 -51.67 18.64
CA LEU A 133 -26.35 -51.05 19.95
C LEU A 133 -27.46 -51.54 20.89
N GLN A 134 -27.08 -52.32 21.90
CA GLN A 134 -27.83 -52.45 23.15
C GLN A 134 -27.46 -51.31 24.11
#